data_AF-A0A9J6DDI6-F1
#
_entry.id   AF-A0A9J6DDI6-F1
#
_cell.length_a   1.000
_cell.length_b   1.000
_cell.length_c   1.000
_cell.angle_alpha   90.00
_cell.angle_beta   90.00
_cell.angle_gamma   90.00
#
_symmetry.space_group_name_H-M   'P 1'
#
loop_
_entity.id
_entity.type
_entity.pdbx_description
1 polymer ?
#
loop_
_entity_poly.entity_id
_entity_poly.type
_entity_poly.pdbx_seq_one_letter_code
_entity_poly.pdbx_strand_id
1 'polypeptide(L)'
;MGIKPKEIVSDGNGDLKVADFGFSRVFMPPVRIFTHKVGTLWYRAPEILMGASRYSTPVDVWSIGCICFELLTGKTLFRGYSEIDQLFQIFRVLGTPTEETWPNVQELPNYKSTFPI
;
A
#
# COMPACT_ATOMS: atom_id res chain seq x y z
N MET A 1 6.94 -2.95 18.47
CA MET A 1 5.48 -3.01 18.64
C MET A 1 5.21 -2.99 20.13
N GLY A 2 4.49 -1.98 20.59
CA GLY A 2 4.21 -1.77 22.01
C GLY A 2 3.90 -0.31 22.27
N ILE A 3 2.78 0.18 21.73
CA ILE A 3 2.23 1.48 22.17
C ILE A 3 1.22 1.18 23.28
N LYS A 4 1.42 1.83 24.43
CA LYS A 4 0.62 1.71 25.65
C LYS A 4 -0.38 2.87 25.74
N PRO A 5 -1.47 2.72 26.51
CA PRO A 5 -2.67 3.56 26.43
C PRO A 5 -2.59 4.90 27.19
N LYS A 6 -1.48 5.65 27.07
CA LYS A 6 -1.28 6.91 27.84
C LYS A 6 -1.18 8.19 27.01
N GLU A 7 -1.29 8.13 25.69
CA GLU A 7 -1.01 9.28 24.82
C GLU A 7 -2.29 9.86 24.16
N ILE A 8 -3.34 10.13 24.95
CA ILE A 8 -4.51 10.87 24.47
C ILE A 8 -4.81 12.00 25.44
N VAL A 9 -4.55 13.23 25.01
CA VAL A 9 -5.02 14.45 25.67
C VAL A 9 -6.03 15.11 24.73
N SER A 10 -7.28 15.21 25.18
CA SER A 10 -8.34 15.94 24.50
C SER A 10 -8.34 17.40 24.97
N ASP A 11 -8.16 18.35 24.07
CA ASP A 11 -8.49 19.75 24.33
C ASP A 11 -9.96 19.98 24.00
N GLY A 12 -10.69 20.59 24.95
CA GLY A 12 -12.16 20.66 24.97
C GLY A 12 -12.80 21.60 23.96
N ASN A 13 -12.18 21.86 22.80
CA ASN A 13 -12.69 22.83 21.82
C ASN A 13 -12.90 22.28 20.40
N GLY A 14 -12.98 20.95 20.24
CA GLY A 14 -13.37 20.33 18.96
C GLY A 14 -12.31 20.35 17.85
N ASP A 15 -11.11 20.87 18.12
CA ASP A 15 -9.98 20.78 17.20
C ASP A 15 -9.23 19.46 17.42
N LEU A 16 -9.40 18.53 16.47
CA LEU A 16 -8.63 17.30 16.41
C LEU A 16 -7.21 17.62 15.90
N LYS A 17 -6.30 17.98 16.81
CA LYS A 17 -4.89 18.20 16.46
C LYS A 17 -4.16 16.86 16.45
N VAL A 18 -3.74 16.43 15.27
CA VAL A 18 -2.86 15.26 15.10
C VAL A 18 -1.49 15.60 15.66
N ALA A 19 -1.27 15.26 16.93
CA ALA A 19 0.01 15.40 17.61
C ALA A 19 0.69 14.03 17.69
N ASP A 20 1.08 13.47 16.54
CA ASP A 20 2.04 12.35 16.54
C ASP A 20 2.85 12.31 15.23
N PHE A 21 3.93 13.08 15.21
CA PHE A 21 5.02 12.93 14.24
C PHE A 21 6.12 11.98 14.78
N GLY A 22 5.77 11.00 15.64
CA GLY A 22 6.72 10.01 16.17
C GLY A 22 7.21 8.97 15.16
N PHE A 23 6.58 8.89 13.98
CA PHE A 23 6.96 7.96 12.90
C PHE A 23 6.89 8.57 11.50
N SER A 24 6.94 9.89 11.36
CA SER A 24 7.23 10.53 10.07
C SER A 24 8.66 10.20 9.66
N ARG A 25 8.83 8.99 9.09
CA ARG A 25 10.03 8.66 8.33
C ARG A 25 10.04 9.61 7.16
N VAL A 26 10.94 10.59 7.23
CA VAL A 26 11.43 11.31 6.06
C VAL A 26 11.83 10.25 5.04
N PHE A 27 11.04 10.15 3.97
CA PHE A 27 11.28 9.21 2.88
C PHE A 27 12.43 9.76 2.05
N MET A 28 13.65 9.39 2.42
CA MET A 28 14.84 9.66 1.60
C MET A 28 14.97 8.53 0.56
N PRO A 29 15.03 8.82 -0.76
CA PRO A 29 15.50 7.83 -1.72
C PRO A 29 16.98 7.53 -1.40
N PRO A 30 17.44 6.27 -1.54
CA PRO A 30 17.20 5.48 -2.74
C PRO A 30 16.59 4.09 -2.49
N VAL A 31 16.00 3.59 -3.58
CA VAL A 31 15.60 2.20 -3.86
C VAL A 31 16.65 1.23 -3.32
N ARG A 32 16.40 0.69 -2.13
CA ARG A 32 17.14 -0.48 -1.62
C ARG A 32 16.26 -1.69 -1.86
N ILE A 33 16.86 -2.70 -2.48
CA ILE A 33 16.32 -4.05 -2.68
C ILE A 33 15.53 -4.44 -1.43
N PHE A 34 14.21 -4.40 -1.53
CA PHE A 34 13.35 -4.47 -0.37
C PHE A 34 13.32 -5.90 0.15
N THR A 35 14.07 -6.15 1.21
CA THR A 35 13.80 -7.28 2.10
C THR A 35 12.33 -7.26 2.49
N HIS A 36 11.65 -8.42 2.44
CA HIS A 36 10.22 -8.62 2.73
C HIS A 36 9.83 -8.16 4.14
N LYS A 37 9.77 -6.85 4.39
CA LYS A 37 9.18 -6.27 5.58
C LYS A 37 7.69 -6.20 5.34
N VAL A 38 6.96 -7.07 6.04
CA VAL A 38 5.50 -7.27 5.93
C VAL A 38 4.72 -5.96 5.92
N GLY A 39 5.10 -4.97 6.72
CA GLY A 39 4.42 -3.66 6.76
C GLY A 39 4.59 -2.80 5.50
N THR A 40 5.74 -2.86 4.81
CA THR A 40 5.95 -2.12 3.55
C THR A 40 5.24 -2.75 2.36
N LEU A 41 4.86 -4.03 2.45
CA LEU A 41 4.17 -4.74 1.36
C LEU A 41 2.74 -4.23 1.16
N TRP A 42 2.05 -3.87 2.24
CA TRP A 42 0.63 -3.49 2.24
C TRP A 42 0.32 -2.23 1.41
N TYR A 43 1.32 -1.38 1.21
CA TYR A 43 1.20 -0.13 0.47
C TYR A 43 1.79 -0.21 -0.95
N ARG A 44 2.27 -1.37 -1.40
CA ARG A 44 2.85 -1.49 -2.74
C ARG A 44 1.78 -1.53 -3.82
N ALA A 45 2.06 -0.82 -4.90
CA ALA A 45 1.22 -0.77 -6.08
C ALA A 45 1.31 -2.09 -6.88
N PRO A 46 0.21 -2.51 -7.55
CA PRO A 46 0.14 -3.76 -8.29
C PRO A 46 1.18 -3.85 -9.42
N GLU A 47 1.52 -2.76 -10.08
CA GLU A 47 2.58 -2.71 -11.12
C GLU A 47 3.95 -3.11 -10.57
N ILE A 48 4.26 -2.72 -9.32
CA ILE A 48 5.54 -3.04 -8.68
C ILE A 48 5.57 -4.52 -8.31
N LEU A 49 4.45 -5.04 -7.82
CA LEU A 49 4.31 -6.47 -7.52
C LEU A 49 4.37 -7.32 -8.80
N MET A 50 3.88 -6.79 -9.92
CA MET A 50 3.94 -7.42 -11.24
C MET A 50 5.31 -7.25 -11.94
N GLY A 51 6.27 -6.57 -11.32
CA GLY A 51 7.65 -6.47 -11.82
C GLY A 51 7.87 -5.36 -12.85
N ALA A 52 7.04 -4.32 -12.89
CA ALA A 52 7.26 -3.17 -13.74
C ALA A 52 8.63 -2.52 -13.44
N SER A 53 9.45 -2.35 -14.48
CA SER A 53 10.78 -1.74 -14.36
C SER A 53 10.74 -0.22 -14.17
N ARG A 54 9.62 0.41 -14.57
CA ARG A 54 9.41 1.85 -14.49
C ARG A 54 8.66 2.21 -13.23
N TYR A 55 9.41 2.62 -12.21
CA TYR A 55 8.87 3.36 -11.07
C TYR A 55 8.53 4.78 -11.52
N SER A 56 7.31 5.22 -11.27
CA SER A 56 6.86 6.58 -11.59
C SER A 56 5.93 7.10 -10.49
N THR A 57 5.59 8.38 -10.56
CA THR A 57 4.71 9.09 -9.61
C THR A 57 3.41 8.37 -9.25
N PRO A 58 2.75 7.57 -10.13
CA PRO A 58 1.54 6.82 -9.77
C PRO A 58 1.70 5.83 -8.61
N VAL A 59 2.89 5.28 -8.41
CA VAL A 59 3.17 4.32 -7.31
C VAL A 59 3.05 5.01 -5.94
N ASP A 60 3.43 6.29 -5.86
CA ASP A 60 3.30 7.09 -4.65
C ASP A 60 1.83 7.40 -4.38
N VAL A 61 1.05 7.72 -5.42
CA VAL A 61 -0.40 7.98 -5.32
C VAL A 61 -1.13 6.74 -4.79
N TRP A 62 -0.76 5.54 -5.25
CA TRP A 62 -1.31 4.30 -4.73
C TRP A 62 -1.04 4.14 -3.23
N SER A 63 0.22 4.35 -2.81
CA SER A 63 0.63 4.23 -1.42
C SER A 63 -0.14 5.22 -0.53
N ILE A 64 -0.30 6.45 -0.99
CA ILE A 64 -1.10 7.49 -0.31
C ILE A 64 -2.56 7.06 -0.20
N GLY A 65 -3.16 6.50 -1.25
CA GLY A 65 -4.54 6.00 -1.23
C GLY A 65 -4.76 4.93 -0.15
N CYS A 66 -3.85 3.97 -0.05
CA CYS A 66 -3.87 2.94 1.00
C CYS A 66 -3.75 3.54 2.41
N ILE A 67 -2.88 4.53 2.61
CA ILE A 67 -2.72 5.23 3.89
C ILE A 67 -3.97 6.02 4.24
N CYS A 68 -4.55 6.75 3.29
CA CYS A 68 -5.78 7.50 3.49
C CYS A 68 -6.93 6.59 3.92
N PHE A 69 -7.08 5.42 3.27
CA PHE A 69 -8.08 4.44 3.68
C PHE A 69 -7.86 3.96 5.12
N GLU A 70 -6.60 3.68 5.48
CA GLU A 70 -6.27 3.23 6.83
C GLU A 70 -6.53 4.30 7.90
N LEU A 71 -6.25 5.57 7.59
CA LEU A 71 -6.56 6.70 8.49
C LEU A 71 -8.07 6.89 8.68
N LEU A 72 -8.86 6.69 7.62
CA LEU A 72 -10.32 6.87 7.68
C LEU A 72 -11.03 5.71 8.38
N THR A 73 -10.51 4.49 8.27
CA THR A 73 -11.20 3.26 8.73
C THR A 73 -10.54 2.59 9.93
N GLY A 74 -9.31 2.97 10.27
CA GLY A 74 -8.48 2.28 11.25
C GLY A 74 -8.06 0.87 10.83
N LYS A 75 -8.26 0.50 9.56
CA LYS A 75 -7.98 -0.84 9.01
C LYS A 75 -7.11 -0.72 7.77
N THR A 76 -6.08 -1.55 7.67
CA THR A 76 -5.25 -1.65 6.46
C THR A 76 -6.09 -2.18 5.29
N LEU A 77 -6.02 -1.50 4.14
CA LEU A 77 -6.81 -1.82 2.94
C LEU A 77 -6.45 -3.21 2.36
N PHE A 78 -5.16 -3.50 2.23
CA PHE A 78 -4.65 -4.74 1.66
C PHE A 78 -3.62 -5.36 2.61
N ARG A 79 -3.92 -6.53 3.17
CA ARG A 79 -3.08 -7.21 4.17
C ARG A 79 -2.49 -8.49 3.61
N GLY A 80 -1.64 -8.36 2.59
CA GLY A 80 -0.93 -9.47 1.99
C GLY A 80 0.17 -10.02 2.90
N TYR A 81 0.34 -11.34 2.92
CA TYR A 81 1.44 -12.04 3.58
C TYR A 81 2.64 -12.28 2.65
N SER A 82 2.40 -12.24 1.34
CA SER A 82 3.41 -12.38 0.27
C SER A 82 3.05 -11.46 -0.90
N GLU A 83 3.97 -11.24 -1.85
CA GLU A 83 3.70 -10.37 -3.01
C GLU A 83 2.54 -10.89 -3.88
N ILE A 84 2.47 -12.22 -4.02
CA ILE A 84 1.36 -12.88 -4.70
C ILE A 84 0.06 -12.65 -3.93
N ASP A 85 0.06 -12.93 -2.62
CA ASP A 85 -1.12 -12.75 -1.77
C ASP A 85 -1.60 -11.28 -1.74
N GLN A 86 -0.66 -10.32 -1.75
CA GLN A 86 -0.96 -8.89 -1.86
C GLN A 86 -1.66 -8.57 -3.19
N LEU A 87 -1.17 -9.10 -4.32
CA LEU A 87 -1.84 -8.97 -5.62
C LEU A 87 -3.26 -9.56 -5.60
N PHE A 88 -3.43 -10.75 -5.02
CA PHE A 88 -4.75 -11.37 -4.87
C PHE A 88 -5.72 -10.51 -4.06
N GLN A 89 -5.26 -9.90 -2.97
CA GLN A 89 -6.08 -9.00 -2.16
C GLN A 89 -6.48 -7.73 -2.93
N ILE A 90 -5.56 -7.19 -3.73
CA ILE A 90 -5.83 -6.03 -4.59
C ILE A 90 -6.91 -6.38 -5.62
N PHE A 91 -6.71 -7.47 -6.35
CA PHE A 91 -7.63 -7.89 -7.41
C PHE A 91 -9.00 -8.32 -6.88
N ARG A 92 -9.06 -8.84 -5.65
CA ARG A 92 -10.34 -9.15 -5.00
C ARG A 92 -11.20 -7.90 -4.74
N VAL A 93 -10.58 -6.74 -4.52
CA VAL A 93 -11.29 -5.49 -4.23
C VAL A 93 -11.52 -4.66 -5.49
N LEU A 94 -10.52 -4.57 -6.36
CA LEU A 94 -10.55 -3.71 -7.55
C LEU A 94 -10.91 -4.45 -8.85
N GLY A 95 -10.97 -5.79 -8.81
CA GLY A 95 -11.05 -6.64 -9.99
C GLY A 95 -9.67 -7.03 -10.53
N THR A 96 -9.59 -8.17 -11.20
CA THR A 96 -8.37 -8.58 -11.90
C THR A 96 -8.23 -7.76 -13.18
N PRO A 97 -7.08 -7.09 -13.38
CA PRO A 97 -6.87 -6.27 -14.57
C PRO A 97 -6.83 -7.14 -15.81
N THR A 98 -7.58 -6.71 -16.83
CA THR A 98 -7.56 -7.24 -18.19
C THR A 98 -6.92 -6.21 -19.14
N GLU A 99 -6.59 -6.63 -20.36
CA GLU A 99 -6.07 -5.73 -21.41
C GLU A 99 -7.00 -4.54 -21.73
N GLU A 100 -8.31 -4.68 -21.46
CA GLU A 100 -9.27 -3.59 -21.60
C GLU A 100 -9.12 -2.53 -20.50
N THR A 101 -8.96 -2.98 -19.24
CA THR A 101 -8.83 -2.09 -18.08
C THR A 101 -7.43 -1.54 -17.89
N TRP A 102 -6.42 -2.31 -18.29
CA TRP A 102 -5.00 -1.97 -18.19
C TRP A 102 -4.28 -2.51 -19.43
N PRO A 103 -4.09 -1.65 -20.45
CA PRO A 103 -3.39 -2.04 -21.66
C PRO A 103 -1.95 -2.48 -21.37
N ASN A 104 -1.54 -3.61 -21.96
CA ASN A 104 -0.21 -4.23 -21.80
C ASN A 104 0.06 -4.80 -20.40
N VAL A 105 -0.97 -5.07 -19.60
CA VAL A 105 -0.79 -5.71 -18.28
C VAL A 105 -0.21 -7.11 -18.42
N GLN A 106 -0.51 -7.81 -19.53
CA GLN A 106 0.04 -9.14 -19.83
C GLN A 106 1.54 -9.11 -20.17
N GLU A 107 2.10 -7.97 -20.53
CA GLU A 107 3.53 -7.81 -20.84
C GLU A 107 4.39 -7.69 -19.57
N LEU A 108 3.76 -7.52 -18.40
CA LEU A 108 4.49 -7.39 -17.14
C LEU A 108 5.15 -8.72 -16.74
N PRO A 109 6.42 -8.70 -16.27
CA PRO A 109 7.21 -9.92 -16.04
C PRO A 109 6.55 -10.96 -15.13
N ASN A 110 5.78 -10.52 -14.14
CA ASN A 110 5.14 -11.41 -13.18
C ASN A 110 3.62 -11.53 -13.39
N TYR A 111 3.08 -11.07 -14.53
CA TYR A 111 1.68 -11.31 -14.86
C TYR A 111 1.46 -12.82 -15.09
N LYS A 112 0.38 -13.37 -14.51
CA LYS A 112 0.03 -14.78 -14.65
C LYS A 112 -1.43 -14.94 -15.03
N SER A 113 -1.70 -15.76 -16.05
CA SER A 113 -3.07 -16.11 -16.48
C SER A 113 -3.86 -16.91 -15.44
N THR A 114 -3.22 -17.33 -14.35
CA THR A 114 -3.85 -18.02 -13.21
C THR A 114 -4.46 -17.07 -12.18
N PHE A 115 -4.40 -15.74 -12.39
CA PHE A 115 -5.10 -14.81 -11.51
C PHE A 115 -6.63 -14.99 -11.62
N PRO A 116 -7.36 -14.84 -10.52
CA PRO A 116 -8.79 -15.13 -10.47
C PRO A 116 -9.56 -14.04 -11.21
N ILE A 117 -10.36 -14.39 -12.21
CA ILE A 117 -11.19 -13.43 -12.97
C ILE A 117 -12.43 -13.07 -12.15
#